data_AF-A0A2G5DQ65-F1
#
_entry.id   AF-A0A2G5DQ65-F1
#
_cell.length_a   1.000
_cell.length_b   1.000
_cell.length_c   1.000
_cell.angle_alpha   90.00
_cell.angle_beta   90.00
_cell.angle_gamma   90.00
#
_symmetry.space_group_name_H-M   'P 1'
#
loop_
_entity.id
_entity.type
_entity.pdbx_description
1 polymer ?
#
loop_
_entity_poly.entity_id
_entity_poly.type
_entity_poly.pdbx_seq_one_letter_code
_entity_poly.pdbx_strand_id
1 'polypeptide(L)'
;MEQSTGMEECLKLLKGERDEQRLAGLLLATRFCKGDDHASIRRVYEAVGTQFLDRLLKTGMGIGVVGVVESSDRDAYLQLSVTVLAAISRVAEIACSKDMVSKIPFILDILKKGSGPSIVDECYEFLFLVATTSEDGLAAFYEFRGMNVLSSHMSSLPDGSHPMELAMRLLQSMLSKLPLDSLYNAYPSELSHMVVTIARQFAMLHNALKFEALSLLSTLLASKYAAPLHDALRSMSNDIWSAYLRVGISAILQNRVASTEKLQALILADSLMSILGEKWLIDRRNLPGEKDCLPADRCLLLVLESSRVEVAVLLNELAYLKYEASTKTSSEDILLKQRNLSIAFSLIEKIIKLISNVSEDKGSYIDERTIMKVITGLNETIGVVLEFLQDAKEHGQRKGDDLLAAVRVVGSPFYSVCFMLPMMCQITMDIEGCRMLASNSGLNSVADCLVKLIELNSLTVAEDYGTIFLACDTIMNVLLKKEKIAVQLDESNAVRLLIAFANWTDSISDSSVIMMASTICTLLFDSTSEKALLNYPDFKLSTLSSLARLVTRSLTTYGKNSMSESAEANGDLHDIIAAGYTRWAERFPHIKEAVKAEYGG
;
A
#
# COMPACT_ATOMS: atom_id res chain seq x y z
N MET A 1 -8.11 43.58 -40.72
CA MET A 1 -7.18 44.01 -41.78
C MET A 1 -5.83 44.47 -41.22
N GLU A 2 -5.76 45.22 -40.11
CA GLU A 2 -4.48 45.73 -39.55
C GLU A 2 -3.48 44.65 -39.05
N GLN A 3 -3.96 43.51 -38.54
CA GLN A 3 -3.06 42.40 -38.13
C GLN A 3 -2.38 41.69 -39.31
N SER A 4 -3.07 41.61 -40.46
CA SER A 4 -2.52 40.98 -41.68
C SER A 4 -1.40 41.83 -42.28
N THR A 5 -1.53 43.15 -42.28
CA THR A 5 -0.47 44.07 -42.74
C THR A 5 0.76 44.03 -41.83
N GLY A 6 0.57 43.96 -40.51
CA GLY A 6 1.68 43.87 -39.55
C GLY A 6 2.49 42.56 -39.65
N MET A 7 1.83 41.45 -39.97
CA MET A 7 2.52 40.17 -40.20
C MET A 7 3.40 40.22 -41.45
N GLU A 8 2.91 40.79 -42.57
CA GLU A 8 3.73 40.84 -43.79
C GLU A 8 4.93 41.79 -43.67
N GLU A 9 4.82 42.86 -42.89
CA GLU A 9 5.96 43.71 -42.55
C GLU A 9 6.99 42.97 -41.68
N CYS A 10 6.54 42.17 -40.71
CA CYS A 10 7.40 41.30 -39.91
C CYS A 10 8.13 40.30 -40.81
N LEU A 11 7.43 39.58 -41.71
CA LEU A 11 8.06 38.63 -42.62
C LEU A 11 9.08 39.27 -43.57
N LYS A 12 8.86 40.53 -44.00
CA LYS A 12 9.84 41.28 -44.80
C LYS A 12 11.12 41.56 -44.01
N LEU A 13 11.00 41.97 -42.75
CA LEU A 13 12.15 42.21 -41.88
C LEU A 13 12.94 40.92 -41.61
N LEU A 14 12.24 39.82 -41.37
CA LEU A 14 12.84 38.49 -41.15
C LEU A 14 13.63 37.98 -42.37
N LYS A 15 13.18 38.31 -43.58
CA LYS A 15 13.87 37.97 -44.84
C LYS A 15 14.97 38.96 -45.23
N GLY A 16 15.24 39.97 -44.39
CA GLY A 16 16.28 40.98 -44.65
C GLY A 16 17.68 40.37 -44.77
N GLU A 17 18.61 41.09 -45.41
CA GLU A 17 19.99 40.63 -45.58
C GLU A 17 20.86 40.87 -44.32
N ARG A 18 20.52 41.89 -43.52
CA ARG A 18 21.27 42.24 -42.30
C ARG A 18 20.68 41.58 -41.06
N ASP A 19 21.55 41.09 -40.18
CA ASP A 19 21.15 40.47 -38.91
C ASP A 19 20.37 41.45 -38.00
N GLU A 20 20.64 42.75 -38.06
CA GLU A 20 19.87 43.80 -37.37
C GLU A 20 18.39 43.85 -37.80
N GLN A 21 18.13 43.70 -39.10
CA GLN A 21 16.77 43.69 -39.66
C GLN A 21 16.04 42.42 -39.24
N ARG A 22 16.74 41.28 -39.27
CA ARG A 22 16.20 40.00 -38.82
C ARG A 22 15.88 40.00 -37.33
N LEU A 23 16.75 40.60 -36.51
CA LEU A 23 16.54 40.75 -35.07
C LEU A 23 15.31 41.63 -34.77
N ALA A 24 15.18 42.77 -35.45
CA ALA A 24 14.00 43.62 -35.34
C ALA A 24 12.71 42.87 -35.77
N GLY A 25 12.80 42.09 -36.85
CA GLY A 25 11.72 41.21 -37.30
C GLY A 25 11.33 40.16 -36.26
N LEU A 26 12.32 39.54 -35.59
CA LEU A 26 12.09 38.52 -34.55
C LEU A 26 11.45 39.08 -33.30
N LEU A 27 11.87 40.28 -32.86
CA LEU A 27 11.23 40.97 -31.74
C LEU A 27 9.75 41.23 -32.02
N LEU A 28 9.39 41.57 -33.27
CA LEU A 28 7.99 41.66 -33.70
C LEU A 28 7.32 40.28 -33.78
N ALA A 29 8.04 39.25 -34.25
CA ALA A 29 7.55 37.89 -34.38
C ALA A 29 7.09 37.30 -33.05
N THR A 30 7.71 37.66 -31.92
CA THR A 30 7.27 37.24 -30.57
C THR A 30 5.82 37.65 -30.25
N ARG A 31 5.25 38.64 -30.95
CA ARG A 31 3.83 39.04 -30.81
C ARG A 31 2.89 38.14 -31.61
N PHE A 32 3.36 37.61 -32.73
CA PHE A 32 2.59 36.75 -33.63
C PHE A 32 2.73 35.26 -33.29
N CYS A 33 3.79 34.87 -32.59
CA CYS A 33 4.00 33.52 -32.07
C CYS A 33 3.35 33.31 -30.68
N LYS A 34 2.30 34.07 -30.37
CA LYS A 34 1.54 33.93 -29.12
C LYS A 34 0.35 32.99 -29.32
N GLY A 35 0.19 32.04 -28.41
CA GLY A 35 -0.85 31.01 -28.48
C GLY A 35 -0.59 29.97 -29.57
N ASP A 36 -1.65 29.31 -30.01
CA ASP A 36 -1.61 28.14 -30.91
C ASP A 36 -1.90 28.49 -32.39
N ASP A 37 -1.52 29.69 -32.85
CA ASP A 37 -1.61 30.04 -34.28
C ASP A 37 -0.48 29.38 -35.08
N HIS A 38 -0.63 28.08 -35.34
CA HIS A 38 0.35 27.24 -36.01
C HIS A 38 0.67 27.75 -37.43
N ALA A 39 -0.29 28.38 -38.11
CA ALA A 39 -0.10 28.93 -39.45
C ALA A 39 0.85 30.13 -39.41
N SER A 40 0.64 31.07 -38.48
CA SER A 40 1.52 32.21 -38.29
C SER A 40 2.93 31.80 -37.86
N ILE A 41 3.04 30.86 -36.93
CA ILE A 41 4.32 30.34 -36.45
C ILE A 41 5.12 29.70 -37.60
N ARG A 42 4.46 28.91 -38.45
CA ARG A 42 5.10 28.30 -39.63
C ARG A 42 5.66 29.33 -40.59
N ARG A 43 4.88 30.39 -40.90
CA ARG A 43 5.31 31.48 -41.78
C ARG A 43 6.52 32.24 -41.23
N VAL A 44 6.55 32.46 -39.90
CA VAL A 44 7.69 33.08 -39.22
C VAL A 44 8.93 32.18 -39.33
N TYR A 45 8.81 30.89 -39.04
CA TYR A 45 9.92 29.94 -39.12
C TYR A 45 10.55 29.89 -40.51
N GLU A 46 9.72 29.79 -41.55
CA GLU A 46 10.17 29.79 -42.96
C GLU A 46 10.87 31.11 -43.35
N ALA A 47 10.46 32.24 -42.76
CA ALA A 47 11.04 33.54 -43.06
C ALA A 47 12.37 33.82 -42.33
N VAL A 48 12.55 33.32 -41.10
CA VAL A 48 13.79 33.51 -40.30
C VAL A 48 14.94 32.68 -40.88
N GLY A 49 14.68 31.41 -41.18
CA GLY A 49 15.68 30.43 -41.59
C GLY A 49 16.54 29.89 -40.44
N THR A 50 16.87 28.60 -40.53
CA THR A 50 17.56 27.83 -39.47
C THR A 50 18.97 28.35 -39.15
N GLN A 51 19.72 28.78 -40.16
CA GLN A 51 21.07 29.32 -39.99
C GLN A 51 21.11 30.57 -39.11
N PHE A 52 20.09 31.42 -39.19
CA PHE A 52 20.01 32.62 -38.36
C PHE A 52 19.74 32.24 -36.90
N LEU A 53 18.80 31.32 -36.65
CA LEU A 53 18.52 30.79 -35.31
C LEU A 53 19.77 30.16 -34.67
N ASP A 54 20.53 29.39 -35.46
CA ASP A 54 21.79 28.81 -35.03
C ASP A 54 22.83 29.85 -34.60
N ARG A 55 23.01 30.92 -35.40
CA ARG A 55 23.93 32.00 -35.06
C ARG A 55 23.46 32.76 -33.82
N LEU A 56 22.16 33.03 -33.71
CA LEU A 56 21.57 33.74 -32.58
C LEU A 56 21.80 32.97 -31.27
N LEU A 57 21.48 31.67 -31.26
CA LEU A 57 21.70 30.81 -30.11
C LEU A 57 23.19 30.73 -29.71
N LYS A 58 24.09 30.49 -30.68
CA LYS A 58 25.54 30.42 -30.42
C LYS A 58 26.10 31.75 -29.89
N THR A 59 25.61 32.88 -30.41
CA THR A 59 26.00 34.22 -29.95
C THR A 59 25.55 34.44 -28.50
N GLY A 60 24.30 34.09 -28.17
CA GLY A 60 23.79 34.14 -26.80
C GLY A 60 24.59 33.25 -25.84
N MET A 61 25.04 32.08 -26.30
CA MET A 61 25.92 31.18 -25.53
C MET A 61 27.39 31.63 -25.49
N GLY A 62 27.77 32.69 -26.21
CA GLY A 62 29.15 33.15 -26.33
C GLY A 62 30.07 32.24 -27.15
N ILE A 63 29.52 31.30 -27.93
CA ILE A 63 30.26 30.34 -28.74
C ILE A 63 30.65 31.02 -30.08
N GLY A 64 31.95 31.12 -30.34
CA GLY A 64 32.47 31.67 -31.61
C GLY A 64 32.47 33.19 -31.71
N VAL A 65 32.26 33.91 -30.60
CA VAL A 65 32.32 35.37 -30.56
C VAL A 65 33.78 35.84 -30.43
N VAL A 66 34.29 36.50 -31.48
CA VAL A 66 35.61 37.17 -31.47
C VAL A 66 35.41 38.63 -31.07
N GLY A 67 35.41 38.91 -29.76
CA GLY A 67 35.26 40.28 -29.22
C GLY A 67 34.57 40.34 -27.85
N VAL A 68 34.68 41.49 -27.18
CA VAL A 68 34.00 41.77 -25.91
C VAL A 68 32.55 42.21 -26.19
N VAL A 69 31.66 41.24 -26.43
CA VAL A 69 30.21 41.51 -26.31
C VAL A 69 29.89 41.57 -24.82
N GLU A 70 29.28 42.66 -24.37
CA GLU A 70 28.87 42.85 -22.97
C GLU A 70 27.95 41.70 -22.51
N SER A 71 28.09 41.28 -21.25
CA SER A 71 27.34 40.14 -20.72
C SER A 71 25.82 40.34 -20.79
N SER A 72 25.35 41.58 -20.59
CA SER A 72 23.94 41.95 -20.69
C SER A 72 23.34 41.72 -22.07
N ASP A 73 24.11 42.00 -23.13
CA ASP A 73 23.66 41.80 -24.50
C ASP A 73 23.60 40.32 -24.86
N ARG A 74 24.57 39.53 -24.36
CA ARG A 74 24.57 38.06 -24.54
C ARG A 74 23.34 37.42 -23.91
N ASP A 75 22.98 37.82 -22.70
CA ASP A 75 21.80 37.29 -22.01
C ASP A 75 20.50 37.66 -22.74
N ALA A 76 20.42 38.87 -23.31
CA ALA A 76 19.28 39.28 -24.13
C ALA A 76 19.16 38.45 -25.42
N TYR A 77 20.28 38.19 -26.12
CA TYR A 77 20.30 37.30 -27.28
C TYR A 77 19.93 35.86 -26.91
N LEU A 78 20.42 35.37 -25.78
CA LEU A 78 20.12 34.03 -25.28
C LEU A 78 18.63 33.89 -24.97
N GLN A 79 18.05 34.81 -24.18
CA GLN A 79 16.62 34.82 -23.87
C GLN A 79 15.79 34.85 -25.16
N LEU A 80 16.09 35.76 -26.10
CA LEU A 80 15.35 35.84 -27.35
C LEU A 80 15.46 34.54 -28.16
N SER A 81 16.65 33.96 -28.23
CA SER A 81 16.88 32.71 -28.98
C SER A 81 16.05 31.56 -28.43
N VAL A 82 16.07 31.33 -27.12
CA VAL A 82 15.35 30.21 -26.49
C VAL A 82 13.84 30.44 -26.55
N THR A 83 13.38 31.67 -26.31
CA THR A 83 11.95 32.04 -26.41
C THR A 83 11.41 31.77 -27.81
N VAL A 84 12.16 32.14 -28.86
CA VAL A 84 11.76 31.91 -30.25
C VAL A 84 11.78 30.42 -30.57
N LEU A 85 12.82 29.69 -30.16
CA LEU A 85 12.92 28.25 -30.36
C LEU A 85 11.77 27.48 -29.69
N ALA A 86 11.42 27.83 -28.45
CA ALA A 86 10.29 27.27 -27.73
C ALA A 86 8.97 27.57 -28.46
N ALA A 87 8.74 28.82 -28.85
CA ALA A 87 7.52 29.24 -29.53
C ALA A 87 7.33 28.54 -30.89
N ILE A 88 8.37 28.43 -31.72
CA ILE A 88 8.26 27.75 -33.02
C ILE A 88 8.10 26.23 -32.89
N SER A 89 8.61 25.65 -31.80
CA SER A 89 8.50 24.22 -31.52
C SER A 89 7.09 23.78 -31.10
N ARG A 90 6.14 24.72 -30.92
CA ARG A 90 4.72 24.36 -30.74
C ARG A 90 4.10 23.73 -31.98
N VAL A 91 4.67 23.99 -33.16
CA VAL A 91 4.26 23.35 -34.41
C VAL A 91 4.99 22.02 -34.56
N ALA A 92 4.24 20.92 -34.48
CA ALA A 92 4.79 19.57 -34.43
C ALA A 92 5.74 19.25 -35.60
N GLU A 93 5.43 19.69 -36.83
CA GLU A 93 6.31 19.43 -37.99
C GLU A 93 7.65 20.17 -37.91
N ILE A 94 7.71 21.28 -37.18
CA ILE A 94 8.95 22.01 -36.91
C ILE A 94 9.70 21.34 -35.77
N ALA A 95 9.01 20.98 -34.68
CA ALA A 95 9.60 20.33 -33.51
C ALA A 95 10.31 19.02 -33.84
N CYS A 96 9.74 18.19 -34.73
CA CYS A 96 10.34 16.93 -35.16
C CYS A 96 11.43 17.09 -36.24
N SER A 97 11.78 18.32 -36.63
CA SER A 97 12.79 18.55 -37.65
C SER A 97 14.19 18.27 -37.13
N LYS A 98 15.09 17.80 -38.02
CA LYS A 98 16.52 17.58 -37.69
C LYS A 98 17.20 18.83 -37.13
N ASP A 99 16.75 20.01 -37.56
CA ASP A 99 17.28 21.27 -37.06
C ASP A 99 16.96 21.47 -35.59
N MET A 100 15.69 21.29 -35.17
CA MET A 100 15.29 21.42 -33.76
C MET A 100 15.94 20.34 -32.89
N VAL A 101 15.94 19.08 -33.34
CA VAL A 101 16.61 17.98 -32.62
C VAL A 101 18.09 18.29 -32.38
N SER A 102 18.79 18.89 -33.35
CA SER A 102 20.19 19.29 -33.20
C SER A 102 20.45 20.37 -32.13
N LYS A 103 19.41 21.10 -31.68
CA LYS A 103 19.55 22.14 -30.65
C LYS A 103 19.51 21.59 -29.22
N ILE A 104 18.99 20.38 -29.01
CA ILE A 104 18.90 19.73 -27.69
C ILE A 104 20.20 19.82 -26.87
N PRO A 105 21.39 19.44 -27.38
CA PRO A 105 22.63 19.51 -26.59
C PRO A 105 22.98 20.93 -26.13
N PHE A 106 22.64 21.95 -26.92
CA PHE A 106 22.87 23.35 -26.56
C PHE A 106 21.93 23.80 -25.44
N ILE A 107 20.66 23.43 -25.51
CA ILE A 107 19.67 23.75 -24.47
C ILE A 107 20.01 23.04 -23.15
N LEU A 108 20.47 21.79 -23.22
CA LEU A 108 20.96 21.07 -22.04
C LEU A 108 22.19 21.74 -21.41
N ASP A 109 23.10 22.29 -22.22
CA ASP A 109 24.27 23.04 -21.74
C ASP A 109 23.89 24.38 -21.07
N ILE A 110 22.87 25.06 -21.59
CA ILE A 110 22.32 26.30 -20.99
C ILE A 110 21.77 26.01 -19.58
N LEU A 111 21.01 24.93 -19.42
CA LEU A 111 20.48 24.51 -18.11
C LEU A 111 21.60 24.14 -17.13
N LYS A 112 22.65 23.43 -17.59
CA LYS A 112 23.81 23.06 -16.74
C LYS A 112 24.57 24.27 -16.19
N LYS A 113 24.69 25.34 -16.96
CA LYS A 113 25.47 26.54 -16.57
C LYS A 113 24.76 27.43 -15.54
N GLY A 114 23.46 27.20 -15.31
CA GLY A 114 22.63 28.04 -14.45
C GLY A 114 22.24 29.32 -15.17
N SER A 115 20.97 29.44 -15.54
CA SER A 115 20.40 30.62 -16.21
C SER A 115 19.27 31.22 -15.38
N GLY A 116 18.87 32.46 -15.70
CA GLY A 116 17.75 33.11 -15.02
C GLY A 116 16.41 32.38 -15.21
N PRO A 117 15.41 32.58 -14.33
CA PRO A 117 14.14 31.84 -14.36
C PRO A 117 13.42 31.88 -15.72
N SER A 118 13.40 33.03 -16.38
CA SER A 118 12.76 33.19 -17.69
C SER A 118 13.42 32.41 -18.83
N ILE A 119 14.72 32.12 -18.73
CA ILE A 119 15.43 31.28 -19.69
C ILE A 119 15.13 29.82 -19.41
N VAL A 120 15.10 29.44 -18.13
CA VAL A 120 14.80 28.07 -17.68
C VAL A 120 13.41 27.64 -18.17
N ASP A 121 12.39 28.49 -18.02
CA ASP A 121 11.03 28.21 -18.48
C ASP A 121 11.00 27.85 -19.97
N GLU A 122 11.60 28.69 -20.81
CA GLU A 122 11.64 28.50 -22.26
C GLU A 122 12.52 27.30 -22.67
N CYS A 123 13.59 27.01 -21.91
CA CYS A 123 14.41 25.82 -22.14
C CYS A 123 13.60 24.53 -21.91
N TYR A 124 12.83 24.46 -20.83
CA TYR A 124 11.98 23.28 -20.55
C TYR A 124 10.84 23.16 -21.57
N GLU A 125 10.22 24.27 -21.97
CA GLU A 125 9.19 24.29 -23.02
C GLU A 125 9.75 23.71 -24.33
N PHE A 126 10.91 24.19 -24.77
CA PHE A 126 11.59 23.67 -25.96
C PHE A 126 11.91 22.18 -25.83
N LEU A 127 12.57 21.77 -24.74
CA LEU A 127 12.97 20.37 -24.54
C LEU A 127 11.76 19.44 -24.53
N PHE A 128 10.69 19.82 -23.83
CA PHE A 128 9.46 19.06 -23.78
C PHE A 128 8.86 18.91 -25.19
N LEU A 129 8.67 20.00 -25.92
CA LEU A 129 8.06 19.97 -27.25
C LEU A 129 8.87 19.13 -28.23
N VAL A 130 10.18 19.31 -28.30
CA VAL A 130 11.03 18.60 -29.26
C VAL A 130 11.20 17.12 -28.89
N ALA A 131 11.44 16.81 -27.61
CA ALA A 131 11.69 15.45 -27.17
C ALA A 131 10.43 14.58 -27.16
N THR A 132 9.24 15.15 -26.89
CA THR A 132 8.01 14.35 -26.82
C THR A 132 7.34 14.16 -28.19
N THR A 133 7.59 15.07 -29.14
CA THR A 133 6.97 15.05 -30.49
C THR A 133 7.65 14.05 -31.45
N SER A 134 8.89 13.64 -31.21
CA SER A 134 9.61 12.72 -32.11
C SER A 134 10.52 11.73 -31.38
N GLU A 135 10.65 10.52 -31.91
CA GLU A 135 11.58 9.51 -31.38
C GLU A 135 13.04 9.96 -31.51
N ASP A 136 13.39 10.64 -32.61
CA ASP A 136 14.73 11.23 -32.80
C ASP A 136 15.05 12.30 -31.73
N GLY A 137 14.06 13.12 -31.37
CA GLY A 137 14.19 14.12 -30.31
C GLY A 137 14.40 13.47 -28.94
N LEU A 138 13.61 12.45 -28.61
CA LEU A 138 13.78 11.71 -27.36
C LEU A 138 15.12 10.97 -27.29
N ALA A 139 15.53 10.35 -28.39
CA ALA A 139 16.81 9.67 -28.52
C ALA A 139 17.97 10.65 -28.31
N ALA A 140 17.94 11.81 -28.98
CA ALA A 140 18.95 12.85 -28.79
C ALA A 140 18.98 13.34 -27.33
N PHE A 141 17.82 13.57 -26.70
CA PHE A 141 17.75 13.94 -25.28
C PHE A 141 18.45 12.91 -24.39
N TYR A 142 18.21 11.62 -24.63
CA TYR A 142 18.84 10.52 -23.91
C TYR A 142 20.35 10.43 -24.17
N GLU A 143 20.77 10.47 -25.44
CA GLU A 143 22.17 10.39 -25.88
C GLU A 143 23.03 11.50 -25.28
N PHE A 144 22.51 12.74 -25.25
CA PHE A 144 23.18 13.90 -24.70
C PHE A 144 23.04 14.04 -23.17
N ARG A 145 22.76 12.94 -22.46
CA ARG A 145 22.74 12.89 -20.99
C ARG A 145 21.68 13.81 -20.37
N GLY A 146 20.53 13.95 -21.03
CA GLY A 146 19.41 14.76 -20.54
C GLY A 146 18.91 14.34 -19.15
N MET A 147 18.99 13.04 -18.82
CA MET A 147 18.67 12.50 -17.49
C MET A 147 19.51 13.10 -16.37
N ASN A 148 20.82 13.29 -16.59
CA ASN A 148 21.71 13.90 -15.61
C ASN A 148 21.32 15.38 -15.38
N VAL A 149 20.97 16.09 -16.45
CA VAL A 149 20.53 17.49 -16.36
C VAL A 149 19.22 17.59 -15.59
N LEU A 150 18.22 16.79 -15.95
CA LEU A 150 16.93 16.74 -15.24
C LEU A 150 17.14 16.48 -13.76
N SER A 151 17.87 15.42 -13.41
CA SER A 151 18.11 15.08 -12.01
C SER A 151 18.78 16.19 -11.22
N SER A 152 19.82 16.82 -11.79
CA SER A 152 20.53 17.92 -11.11
C SER A 152 19.66 19.18 -10.96
N HIS A 153 18.83 19.49 -11.96
CA HIS A 153 18.12 20.76 -12.03
C HIS A 153 16.71 20.70 -11.42
N MET A 154 16.04 19.54 -11.38
CA MET A 154 14.70 19.43 -10.81
C MET A 154 14.66 19.89 -9.35
N SER A 155 15.71 19.61 -8.57
CA SER A 155 15.79 20.03 -7.17
C SER A 155 15.80 21.55 -6.93
N SER A 156 16.17 22.35 -7.94
CA SER A 156 16.21 23.81 -7.86
C SER A 156 14.95 24.50 -8.40
N LEU A 157 14.06 23.76 -9.06
CA LEU A 157 12.83 24.30 -9.61
C LEU A 157 11.81 24.60 -8.49
N PRO A 158 11.07 25.73 -8.56
CA PRO A 158 10.02 26.02 -7.59
C PRO A 158 8.90 24.97 -7.61
N ASP A 159 8.38 24.65 -6.44
CA ASP A 159 7.27 23.70 -6.27
C ASP A 159 6.04 24.18 -7.07
N GLY A 160 5.45 23.29 -7.88
CA GLY A 160 4.28 23.60 -8.71
C GLY A 160 4.51 24.54 -9.90
N SER A 161 5.76 24.86 -10.24
CA SER A 161 6.09 25.70 -11.41
C SER A 161 5.91 24.99 -12.75
N HIS A 162 5.71 25.76 -13.83
CA HIS A 162 5.61 25.23 -15.20
C HIS A 162 6.83 24.37 -15.62
N PRO A 163 8.09 24.77 -15.35
CA PRO A 163 9.24 23.90 -15.60
C PRO A 163 9.19 22.57 -14.85
N MET A 164 8.69 22.56 -13.61
CA MET A 164 8.56 21.34 -12.82
C MET A 164 7.54 20.38 -13.46
N GLU A 165 6.40 20.91 -13.90
CA GLU A 165 5.38 20.16 -14.65
C GLU A 165 5.97 19.55 -15.93
N LEU A 166 6.67 20.36 -16.74
CA LEU A 166 7.31 19.90 -17.96
C LEU A 166 8.42 18.87 -17.70
N ALA A 167 9.22 19.04 -16.64
CA ALA A 167 10.26 18.09 -16.25
C ALA A 167 9.67 16.72 -15.89
N MET A 168 8.58 16.71 -15.10
CA MET A 168 7.86 15.49 -14.74
C MET A 168 7.26 14.79 -15.97
N ARG A 169 6.63 15.55 -16.87
CA ARG A 169 6.06 14.99 -18.11
C ARG A 169 7.13 14.49 -19.08
N LEU A 170 8.28 15.15 -19.15
CA LEU A 170 9.42 14.67 -19.94
C LEU A 170 9.95 13.35 -19.37
N LEU A 171 10.10 13.23 -18.05
CA LEU A 171 10.46 11.96 -17.41
C LEU A 171 9.42 10.86 -17.68
N GLN A 172 8.12 11.19 -17.61
CA GLN A 172 7.04 10.26 -17.95
C GLN A 172 7.12 9.82 -19.42
N SER A 173 7.44 10.73 -20.34
CA SER A 173 7.64 10.41 -21.76
C SER A 173 8.80 9.44 -21.94
N MET A 174 9.91 9.66 -21.23
CA MET A 174 11.05 8.75 -21.25
C MET A 174 10.72 7.36 -20.72
N LEU A 175 9.99 7.27 -19.60
CA LEU A 175 9.57 5.98 -19.03
C LEU A 175 8.60 5.21 -19.95
N SER A 176 7.78 5.91 -20.73
CA SER A 176 6.81 5.27 -21.63
C SER A 176 7.40 4.83 -22.97
N LYS A 177 8.42 5.51 -23.48
CA LYS A 177 8.97 5.29 -24.83
C LYS A 177 10.31 4.58 -24.85
N LEU A 178 11.12 4.67 -23.80
CA LEU A 178 12.45 4.05 -23.77
C LEU A 178 12.43 2.65 -23.10
N PRO A 179 13.38 1.77 -23.46
CA PRO A 179 13.52 0.48 -22.78
C PRO A 179 13.83 0.67 -21.29
N LEU A 180 12.86 0.32 -20.44
CA LEU A 180 12.94 0.52 -18.98
C LEU A 180 14.18 -0.14 -18.37
N ASP A 181 14.49 -1.37 -18.75
CA ASP A 181 15.67 -2.08 -18.23
C ASP A 181 16.97 -1.28 -18.43
N SER A 182 17.15 -0.67 -19.60
CA SER A 182 18.31 0.19 -19.87
C SER A 182 18.29 1.47 -19.04
N LEU A 183 17.12 2.05 -18.79
CA LEU A 183 16.98 3.30 -18.06
C LEU A 183 17.32 3.12 -16.57
N TYR A 184 16.75 2.10 -15.93
CA TYR A 184 16.94 1.82 -14.51
C TYR A 184 18.37 1.39 -14.19
N ASN A 185 19.03 0.64 -15.08
CA ASN A 185 20.41 0.24 -14.90
C ASN A 185 21.41 1.37 -15.17
N ALA A 186 21.13 2.25 -16.13
CA ALA A 186 22.05 3.34 -16.48
C ALA A 186 21.99 4.55 -15.55
N TYR A 187 20.81 4.84 -14.97
CA TYR A 187 20.56 6.07 -14.22
C TYR A 187 19.91 5.86 -12.83
N PRO A 188 20.30 4.86 -12.01
CA PRO A 188 19.64 4.61 -10.73
C PRO A 188 19.81 5.78 -9.73
N SER A 189 20.98 6.42 -9.72
CA SER A 189 21.26 7.57 -8.84
C SER A 189 20.41 8.78 -9.24
N GLU A 190 20.37 9.10 -10.53
CA GLU A 190 19.63 10.23 -11.06
C GLU A 190 18.12 10.07 -10.81
N LEU A 191 17.59 8.86 -11.07
CA LEU A 191 16.21 8.50 -10.77
C LEU A 191 15.90 8.63 -9.28
N SER A 192 16.81 8.21 -8.39
CA SER A 192 16.61 8.34 -6.93
C SER A 192 16.47 9.82 -6.50
N HIS A 193 17.31 10.72 -7.03
CA HIS A 193 17.20 12.15 -6.75
C HIS A 193 15.90 12.75 -7.29
N MET A 194 15.47 12.34 -8.49
CA MET A 194 14.19 12.79 -9.04
C MET A 194 13.00 12.29 -8.22
N VAL A 195 13.05 11.04 -7.71
CA VAL A 195 12.04 10.52 -6.78
C VAL A 195 11.92 11.41 -5.54
N VAL A 196 13.05 11.87 -4.96
CA VAL A 196 13.01 12.81 -3.82
C VAL A 196 12.27 14.10 -4.17
N THR A 197 12.59 14.71 -5.32
CA THR A 197 11.96 15.96 -5.75
C THR A 197 10.47 15.79 -6.07
N ILE A 198 10.08 14.70 -6.74
CA ILE A 198 8.68 14.42 -7.09
C ILE A 198 7.88 14.04 -5.84
N ALA A 199 8.47 13.32 -4.88
CA ALA A 199 7.84 13.03 -3.59
C ALA A 199 7.44 14.32 -2.86
N ARG A 200 8.30 15.35 -2.91
CA ARG A 200 7.98 16.67 -2.36
C ARG A 200 6.80 17.33 -3.08
N GLN A 201 6.74 17.29 -4.42
CA GLN A 201 5.57 17.79 -5.16
C GLN A 201 4.28 17.07 -4.73
N PHE A 202 4.36 15.74 -4.62
CA PHE A 202 3.24 14.90 -4.21
C PHE A 202 2.73 15.22 -2.80
N ALA A 203 3.64 15.49 -1.85
CA ALA A 203 3.27 15.85 -0.49
C ALA A 203 2.66 17.25 -0.40
N MET A 204 3.31 18.25 -1.02
CA MET A 204 3.05 19.67 -0.77
C MET A 204 1.94 20.28 -1.65
N LEU A 205 1.67 19.70 -2.82
CA LEU A 205 0.69 20.28 -3.75
C LEU A 205 -0.74 19.82 -3.47
N HIS A 206 -1.69 20.67 -3.86
CA HIS A 206 -3.14 20.47 -3.76
C HIS A 206 -3.88 20.71 -5.09
N ASN A 207 -3.16 20.65 -6.21
CA ASN A 207 -3.68 20.84 -7.57
C ASN A 207 -3.51 19.56 -8.42
N ALA A 208 -3.83 19.63 -9.72
CA ALA A 208 -3.73 18.49 -10.64
C ALA A 208 -2.34 17.83 -10.68
N LEU A 209 -1.27 18.63 -10.54
CA LEU A 209 0.11 18.15 -10.56
C LEU A 209 0.42 17.16 -9.43
N LYS A 210 -0.34 17.19 -8.32
CA LYS A 210 -0.24 16.18 -7.25
C LYS A 210 -0.55 14.77 -7.77
N PHE A 211 -1.57 14.63 -8.61
CA PHE A 211 -1.99 13.35 -9.17
C PHE A 211 -1.01 12.89 -10.28
N GLU A 212 -0.49 13.83 -11.07
CA GLU A 212 0.61 13.53 -12.01
C GLU A 212 1.86 13.02 -11.26
N ALA A 213 2.20 13.64 -10.12
CA ALA A 213 3.29 13.18 -9.26
C ALA A 213 3.03 11.77 -8.70
N LEU A 214 1.82 11.50 -8.21
CA LEU A 214 1.41 10.17 -7.73
C LEU A 214 1.58 9.10 -8.81
N SER A 215 1.09 9.37 -10.02
CA SER A 215 1.17 8.43 -11.14
C SER A 215 2.62 8.17 -11.56
N LEU A 216 3.43 9.21 -11.61
CA LEU A 216 4.85 9.11 -11.96
C LEU A 216 5.64 8.34 -10.90
N LEU A 217 5.43 8.61 -9.61
CA LEU A 217 6.05 7.88 -8.50
C LEU A 217 5.65 6.41 -8.50
N SER A 218 4.37 6.12 -8.73
CA SER A 218 3.86 4.74 -8.82
C SER A 218 4.52 4.00 -9.99
N THR A 219 4.65 4.65 -11.15
CA THR A 219 5.33 4.09 -12.33
C THR A 219 6.80 3.81 -12.05
N LEU A 220 7.49 4.75 -11.38
CA LEU A 220 8.90 4.64 -11.06
C LEU A 220 9.19 3.51 -10.06
N LEU A 221 8.41 3.41 -8.98
CA LEU A 221 8.72 2.51 -7.87
C LEU A 221 8.12 1.11 -8.02
N ALA A 222 7.00 0.96 -8.74
CA ALA A 222 6.33 -0.33 -8.95
C ALA A 222 6.76 -1.05 -10.24
N SER A 223 7.74 -0.51 -10.96
CA SER A 223 8.30 -1.17 -12.15
C SER A 223 9.02 -2.47 -11.77
N LYS A 224 8.84 -3.51 -12.59
CA LYS A 224 9.58 -4.79 -12.44
C LYS A 224 11.10 -4.62 -12.59
N TYR A 225 11.56 -3.51 -13.17
CA TYR A 225 12.98 -3.16 -13.33
C TYR A 225 13.48 -2.23 -12.22
N ALA A 226 12.67 -1.93 -11.19
CA ALA A 226 12.99 -0.91 -10.21
C ALA A 226 14.05 -1.31 -9.17
N ALA A 227 14.55 -2.56 -9.18
CA ALA A 227 15.52 -3.03 -8.18
C ALA A 227 16.77 -2.13 -8.04
N PRO A 228 17.47 -1.69 -9.11
CA PRO A 228 18.60 -0.77 -9.00
C PRO A 228 18.22 0.59 -8.39
N LEU A 229 17.02 1.10 -8.69
CA LEU A 229 16.50 2.34 -8.10
C LEU A 229 16.19 2.14 -6.62
N HIS A 230 15.60 1.00 -6.23
CA HIS A 230 15.33 0.68 -4.84
C HIS A 230 16.63 0.63 -4.02
N ASP A 231 17.68 0.02 -4.57
CA ASP A 231 19.00 -0.04 -3.91
C ASP A 231 19.65 1.34 -3.78
N ALA A 232 19.53 2.18 -4.80
CA ALA A 232 19.97 3.57 -4.74
C ALA A 232 19.23 4.35 -3.65
N LEU A 233 17.90 4.22 -3.56
CA LEU A 233 17.08 4.87 -2.54
C LEU A 233 17.42 4.40 -1.12
N ARG A 234 17.68 3.10 -0.91
CA ARG A 234 18.12 2.55 0.39
C ARG A 234 19.49 3.08 0.82
N SER A 235 20.34 3.42 -0.14
CA SER A 235 21.70 3.92 0.10
C SER A 235 21.76 5.43 0.36
N MET A 236 20.64 6.15 0.21
CA MET A 236 20.62 7.61 0.43
C MET A 236 20.75 7.95 1.91
N SER A 237 21.59 8.95 2.21
CA SER A 237 21.79 9.45 3.59
C SER A 237 20.61 10.26 4.14
N ASN A 238 19.81 10.86 3.24
CA ASN A 238 18.62 11.63 3.59
C ASN A 238 17.36 10.85 3.16
N ASP A 239 16.57 10.42 4.13
CA ASP A 239 15.35 9.65 3.93
C ASP A 239 14.06 10.47 4.08
N ILE A 240 14.16 11.81 4.04
CA ILE A 240 13.00 12.72 4.12
C ILE A 240 11.95 12.45 3.04
N TRP A 241 12.39 11.93 1.89
CA TRP A 241 11.50 11.51 0.80
C TRP A 241 10.48 10.47 1.25
N SER A 242 10.87 9.59 2.18
CA SER A 242 9.97 8.57 2.73
C SER A 242 8.83 9.19 3.56
N ALA A 243 9.09 10.32 4.24
CA ALA A 243 8.09 11.08 4.97
C ALA A 243 7.16 11.84 4.01
N TYR A 244 7.70 12.46 2.97
CA TYR A 244 6.90 13.11 1.91
C TYR A 244 5.91 12.12 1.29
N LEU A 245 6.36 10.91 0.94
CA LEU A 245 5.48 9.89 0.37
C LEU A 245 4.42 9.43 1.37
N ARG A 246 4.76 9.28 2.66
CA ARG A 246 3.80 8.91 3.71
C ARG A 246 2.69 9.95 3.85
N VAL A 247 3.07 11.24 3.87
CA VAL A 247 2.12 12.37 3.95
C VAL A 247 1.24 12.43 2.70
N GLY A 248 1.83 12.32 1.51
CA GLY A 248 1.09 12.33 0.25
C GLY A 248 0.10 11.16 0.15
N ILE A 249 0.52 9.94 0.45
CA ILE A 249 -0.36 8.74 0.46
C ILE A 249 -1.51 8.95 1.45
N SER A 250 -1.20 9.37 2.69
CA SER A 250 -2.21 9.62 3.71
C SER A 250 -3.24 10.66 3.25
N ALA A 251 -2.79 11.73 2.59
CA ALA A 251 -3.66 12.76 2.03
C ALA A 251 -4.58 12.22 0.92
N ILE A 252 -4.09 11.34 0.04
CA ILE A 252 -4.92 10.73 -1.02
C ILE A 252 -5.96 9.78 -0.41
N LEU A 253 -5.54 8.88 0.49
CA LEU A 253 -6.43 7.88 1.08
C LEU A 253 -7.50 8.48 2.00
N GLN A 254 -7.17 9.56 2.71
CA GLN A 254 -8.10 10.26 3.60
C GLN A 254 -9.16 11.08 2.83
N ASN A 255 -8.84 11.57 1.63
CA ASN A 255 -9.72 12.45 0.88
C ASN A 255 -10.68 11.70 -0.04
N ARG A 256 -11.74 12.40 -0.47
CA ARG A 256 -12.68 11.92 -1.48
C ARG A 256 -12.10 12.14 -2.87
N VAL A 257 -11.30 11.18 -3.31
CA VAL A 257 -10.70 11.12 -4.66
C VAL A 257 -11.23 9.90 -5.43
N ALA A 258 -11.01 9.87 -6.74
CA ALA A 258 -11.38 8.74 -7.58
C ALA A 258 -10.70 7.43 -7.12
N SER A 259 -11.35 6.29 -7.36
CA SER A 259 -10.83 4.95 -6.98
C SER A 259 -9.47 4.66 -7.62
N THR A 260 -9.25 5.11 -8.85
CA THR A 260 -7.97 4.97 -9.57
C THR A 260 -6.82 5.61 -8.81
N GLU A 261 -7.02 6.80 -8.23
CA GLU A 261 -6.01 7.51 -7.46
C GLU A 261 -5.74 6.82 -6.12
N LYS A 262 -6.78 6.29 -5.46
CA LYS A 262 -6.60 5.49 -4.24
C LYS A 262 -5.79 4.23 -4.51
N LEU A 263 -6.10 3.53 -5.59
CA LEU A 263 -5.37 2.35 -6.01
C LEU A 263 -3.89 2.67 -6.31
N GLN A 264 -3.61 3.77 -7.01
CA GLN A 264 -2.22 4.20 -7.22
C GLN A 264 -1.50 4.50 -5.90
N ALA A 265 -2.16 5.14 -4.93
CA ALA A 265 -1.58 5.36 -3.61
C ALA A 265 -1.30 4.03 -2.86
N LEU A 266 -2.14 3.01 -3.03
CA LEU A 266 -1.90 1.67 -2.48
C LEU A 266 -0.74 0.95 -3.17
N ILE A 267 -0.62 1.03 -4.49
CA ILE A 267 0.54 0.51 -5.25
C ILE A 267 1.84 1.15 -4.77
N LEU A 268 1.80 2.47 -4.56
CA LEU A 268 2.94 3.22 -4.06
C LEU A 268 3.29 2.81 -2.63
N ALA A 269 2.29 2.65 -1.75
CA ALA A 269 2.49 2.16 -0.38
C ALA A 269 3.12 0.76 -0.36
N ASP A 270 2.65 -0.16 -1.21
CA ASP A 270 3.19 -1.51 -1.32
C ASP A 270 4.67 -1.50 -1.72
N SER A 271 5.00 -0.69 -2.72
CA SER A 271 6.37 -0.50 -3.20
C SER A 271 7.27 0.05 -2.09
N LEU A 272 6.79 1.01 -1.30
CA LEU A 272 7.55 1.60 -0.21
C LEU A 272 7.83 0.63 0.92
N MET A 273 6.86 -0.21 1.28
CA MET A 273 7.06 -1.27 2.26
C MET A 273 8.07 -2.32 1.77
N SER A 274 8.16 -2.58 0.46
CA SER A 274 9.19 -3.44 -0.13
C SER A 274 10.59 -2.79 -0.09
N ILE A 275 10.68 -1.46 -0.15
CA ILE A 275 11.95 -0.73 -0.13
C ILE A 275 12.46 -0.55 1.31
N LEU A 276 11.60 -0.07 2.20
CA LEU A 276 11.95 0.42 3.55
C LEU A 276 11.57 -0.54 4.68
N GLY A 277 10.84 -1.62 4.35
CA GLY A 277 10.27 -2.53 5.35
C GLY A 277 8.95 -2.02 5.92
N GLU A 278 8.25 -2.90 6.63
CA GLU A 278 6.87 -2.67 7.06
C GLU A 278 6.77 -1.61 8.17
N LYS A 279 7.84 -1.45 8.98
CA LYS A 279 7.93 -0.43 10.04
C LYS A 279 7.80 1.00 9.52
N TRP A 280 8.01 1.23 8.22
CA TRP A 280 7.81 2.53 7.59
C TRP A 280 6.38 3.07 7.74
N LEU A 281 5.35 2.21 7.87
CA LEU A 281 3.96 2.65 8.03
C LEU A 281 3.69 3.40 9.35
N ILE A 282 4.49 3.13 10.38
CA ILE A 282 4.31 3.65 11.75
C ILE A 282 5.42 4.62 12.17
N ASP A 283 6.26 5.00 11.21
CA ASP A 283 7.42 5.84 11.48
C ASP A 283 6.98 7.29 11.78
N ARG A 284 7.64 7.89 12.78
CA ARG A 284 7.30 9.18 13.39
C ARG A 284 8.06 10.37 12.80
N ARG A 285 8.87 10.15 11.77
CA ARG A 285 9.63 11.22 11.13
C ARG A 285 8.69 12.25 10.49
N ASN A 286 8.85 13.50 10.91
CA ASN A 286 8.06 14.64 10.45
C ASN A 286 8.72 15.34 9.27
N LEU A 287 7.91 16.08 8.51
CA LEU A 287 8.41 17.03 7.54
C LEU A 287 9.03 18.25 8.24
N PRO A 288 10.07 18.88 7.66
CA PRO A 288 10.67 20.07 8.22
C PRO A 288 9.66 21.21 8.30
N GLY A 289 9.44 21.74 9.51
CA GLY A 289 8.63 22.95 9.73
C GLY A 289 7.16 22.72 10.13
N GLU A 290 6.66 21.48 10.13
CA GLU A 290 5.32 21.17 10.64
C GLU A 290 5.33 20.95 12.16
N LYS A 291 4.43 21.64 12.88
CA LYS A 291 4.27 21.53 14.34
C LYS A 291 3.22 20.50 14.76
N ASP A 292 2.26 20.19 13.89
CA ASP A 292 1.19 19.24 14.15
C ASP A 292 1.50 17.91 13.45
N CYS A 293 1.88 16.90 14.22
CA CYS A 293 2.14 15.57 13.69
C CYS A 293 0.84 14.89 13.27
N LEU A 294 0.82 14.29 12.08
CA LEU A 294 -0.08 13.17 11.83
C LEU A 294 0.20 12.08 12.89
N PRO A 295 -0.82 11.47 13.50
CA PRO A 295 -0.61 10.34 14.38
C PRO A 295 0.22 9.27 13.66
N ALA A 296 1.21 8.70 14.36
CA ALA A 296 2.17 7.76 13.78
C ALA A 296 1.49 6.57 13.09
N ASP A 297 0.35 6.15 13.61
CA ASP A 297 -0.48 5.05 13.14
C ASP A 297 -1.48 5.43 12.04
N ARG A 298 -1.62 6.71 11.71
CA ARG A 298 -2.64 7.18 10.77
C ARG A 298 -2.45 6.59 9.38
N CYS A 299 -1.21 6.53 8.89
CA CYS A 299 -0.90 5.94 7.59
C CYS A 299 -1.25 4.44 7.58
N LEU A 300 -0.84 3.70 8.61
CA LEU A 300 -1.18 2.28 8.80
C LEU A 300 -2.69 2.04 8.69
N LEU A 301 -3.49 2.79 9.46
CA LEU A 301 -4.95 2.63 9.46
C LEU A 301 -5.58 3.00 8.11
N LEU A 302 -5.11 4.05 7.43
CA LEU A 302 -5.64 4.44 6.12
C LEU A 302 -5.31 3.40 5.03
N VAL A 303 -4.10 2.85 5.04
CA VAL A 303 -3.69 1.79 4.12
C VAL A 303 -4.49 0.51 4.36
N LEU A 304 -4.69 0.11 5.62
CA LEU A 304 -5.50 -1.05 5.98
C LEU A 304 -6.95 -0.89 5.50
N GLU A 305 -7.61 0.20 5.89
CA GLU A 305 -9.02 0.41 5.56
C GLU A 305 -9.24 0.50 4.04
N SER A 306 -8.36 1.20 3.34
CA SER A 306 -8.45 1.31 1.88
C SER A 306 -8.19 -0.04 1.21
N SER A 307 -7.22 -0.82 1.69
CA SER A 307 -6.95 -2.17 1.16
C SER A 307 -8.13 -3.12 1.40
N ARG A 308 -8.76 -3.07 2.58
CA ARG A 308 -9.95 -3.87 2.92
C ARG A 308 -11.11 -3.57 1.96
N VAL A 309 -11.37 -2.30 1.70
CA VAL A 309 -12.43 -1.88 0.76
C VAL A 309 -12.12 -2.39 -0.66
N GLU A 310 -10.89 -2.23 -1.15
CA GLU A 310 -10.50 -2.73 -2.47
C GLU A 310 -10.58 -4.26 -2.56
N VAL A 311 -10.17 -5.00 -1.52
CA VAL A 311 -10.34 -6.47 -1.47
C VAL A 311 -11.81 -6.84 -1.64
N ALA A 312 -12.71 -6.22 -0.87
CA ALA A 312 -14.13 -6.53 -0.93
C ALA A 312 -14.73 -6.23 -2.31
N VAL A 313 -14.41 -5.07 -2.88
CA VAL A 313 -14.89 -4.67 -4.22
C VAL A 313 -14.36 -5.62 -5.29
N LEU A 314 -13.04 -5.87 -5.31
CA LEU A 314 -12.41 -6.68 -6.35
C LEU A 314 -12.83 -8.15 -6.29
N LEU A 315 -12.98 -8.72 -5.09
CA LEU A 315 -13.47 -10.10 -4.95
C LEU A 315 -14.91 -10.23 -5.43
N ASN A 316 -15.78 -9.28 -5.08
CA ASN A 316 -17.16 -9.28 -5.55
C ASN A 316 -17.26 -9.13 -7.07
N GLU A 317 -16.48 -8.21 -7.65
CA GLU A 317 -16.41 -8.06 -9.12
C GLU A 317 -15.87 -9.34 -9.78
N LEU A 318 -14.82 -9.96 -9.25
CA LEU A 318 -14.26 -11.19 -9.79
C LEU A 318 -15.22 -12.38 -9.68
N ALA A 319 -15.95 -12.50 -8.57
CA ALA A 319 -16.99 -13.51 -8.41
C ALA A 319 -18.10 -13.34 -9.45
N TYR A 320 -18.63 -12.12 -9.59
CA TYR A 320 -19.63 -11.79 -10.62
C TYR A 320 -19.15 -12.15 -12.03
N LEU A 321 -17.93 -11.75 -12.37
CA LEU A 321 -17.32 -12.02 -13.68
C LEU A 321 -17.12 -13.52 -13.95
N LYS A 322 -16.88 -14.32 -12.91
CA LYS A 322 -16.65 -15.77 -13.02
C LYS A 322 -17.93 -16.59 -13.06
N TYR A 323 -18.94 -16.22 -12.28
CA TYR A 323 -20.10 -17.06 -12.02
C TYR A 323 -21.37 -16.57 -12.72
N GLU A 324 -21.53 -15.26 -12.89
CA GLU A 324 -22.79 -14.66 -13.33
C GLU A 324 -22.71 -13.97 -14.71
N ALA A 325 -21.53 -13.53 -15.14
CA ALA A 325 -21.39 -12.77 -16.38
C ALA A 325 -21.63 -13.62 -17.65
N SER A 326 -22.50 -13.13 -18.53
CA SER A 326 -22.77 -13.75 -19.84
C SER A 326 -21.64 -13.46 -20.86
N THR A 327 -20.59 -14.30 -20.84
CA THR A 327 -19.57 -14.52 -21.92
C THR A 327 -18.93 -13.32 -22.66
N LYS A 328 -19.14 -12.07 -22.25
CA LYS A 328 -18.61 -10.85 -22.93
C LYS A 328 -17.67 -10.01 -22.06
N THR A 329 -16.86 -10.63 -21.22
CA THR A 329 -15.86 -9.93 -20.41
C THR A 329 -14.47 -10.12 -20.98
N SER A 330 -13.76 -9.01 -21.22
CA SER A 330 -12.42 -9.02 -21.80
C SER A 330 -11.42 -9.62 -20.82
N SER A 331 -10.61 -10.59 -21.26
CA SER A 331 -9.59 -11.23 -20.44
C SER A 331 -8.62 -10.24 -19.77
N GLU A 332 -8.38 -9.08 -20.38
CA GLU A 332 -7.50 -8.04 -19.84
C GLU A 332 -8.05 -7.36 -18.59
N ASP A 333 -9.36 -7.11 -18.51
CA ASP A 333 -10.01 -6.51 -17.35
C ASP A 333 -9.95 -7.44 -16.13
N ILE A 334 -10.15 -8.75 -16.35
CA ILE A 334 -9.99 -9.77 -15.29
C ILE A 334 -8.56 -9.78 -14.76
N LEU A 335 -7.57 -9.78 -15.66
CA LEU A 335 -6.15 -9.76 -15.26
C LEU A 335 -5.77 -8.50 -14.49
N LEU A 336 -6.31 -7.34 -14.90
CA LEU A 336 -6.10 -6.08 -14.19
C LEU A 336 -6.68 -6.13 -12.78
N LYS A 337 -7.91 -6.63 -12.60
CA LYS A 337 -8.55 -6.80 -11.29
C LYS A 337 -7.78 -7.78 -10.41
N GLN A 338 -7.32 -8.90 -10.95
CA GLN A 338 -6.48 -9.87 -10.22
C GLN A 338 -5.15 -9.25 -9.78
N ARG A 339 -4.51 -8.45 -10.64
CA ARG A 339 -3.28 -7.73 -10.27
C ARG A 339 -3.52 -6.76 -9.12
N ASN A 340 -4.60 -5.98 -9.19
CA ASN A 340 -4.97 -5.03 -8.13
C ASN A 340 -5.28 -5.74 -6.81
N LEU A 341 -5.98 -6.88 -6.88
CA LEU A 341 -6.28 -7.72 -5.72
C LEU A 341 -4.98 -8.24 -5.09
N SER A 342 -4.02 -8.69 -5.91
CA SER A 342 -2.71 -9.13 -5.43
C SER A 342 -1.95 -8.02 -4.69
N ILE A 343 -2.08 -6.77 -5.11
CA ILE A 343 -1.47 -5.63 -4.43
C ILE A 343 -2.14 -5.40 -3.07
N ALA A 344 -3.47 -5.40 -3.02
CA ALA A 344 -4.22 -5.25 -1.78
C ALA A 344 -3.90 -6.38 -0.79
N PHE A 345 -3.84 -7.63 -1.26
CA PHE A 345 -3.41 -8.77 -0.47
C PHE A 345 -1.96 -8.67 0.04
N SER A 346 -1.03 -8.22 -0.80
CA SER A 346 0.37 -7.95 -0.38
C SER A 346 0.42 -6.93 0.76
N LEU A 347 -0.38 -5.86 0.70
CA LEU A 347 -0.47 -4.87 1.77
C LEU A 347 -1.02 -5.48 3.07
N ILE A 348 -2.08 -6.30 2.97
CA ILE A 348 -2.65 -7.02 4.11
C ILE A 348 -1.59 -7.93 4.76
N GLU A 349 -0.88 -8.74 3.97
CA GLU A 349 0.21 -9.61 4.45
C GLU A 349 1.34 -8.85 5.13
N LYS A 350 1.75 -7.71 4.56
CA LYS A 350 2.79 -6.86 5.14
C LYS A 350 2.33 -6.18 6.44
N ILE A 351 1.05 -5.79 6.54
CA ILE A 351 0.48 -5.25 7.78
C ILE A 351 0.42 -6.33 8.87
N ILE A 352 0.02 -7.55 8.50
CA ILE A 352 0.05 -8.74 9.36
C ILE A 352 1.47 -9.00 9.89
N LYS A 353 2.48 -8.96 9.00
CA LYS A 353 3.88 -9.08 9.39
C LYS A 353 4.34 -7.96 10.33
N LEU A 354 3.91 -6.72 10.07
CA LEU A 354 4.20 -5.58 10.94
C LEU A 354 3.69 -5.83 12.35
N ILE A 355 2.40 -6.14 12.52
CA ILE A 355 1.78 -6.32 13.85
C ILE A 355 2.33 -7.53 14.58
N SER A 356 2.69 -8.59 13.85
CA SER A 356 3.28 -9.79 14.45
C SER A 356 4.60 -9.42 15.12
N ASN A 357 5.46 -8.66 14.43
CA ASN A 357 6.79 -8.29 14.96
C ASN A 357 6.77 -7.20 16.06
N VAL A 358 5.61 -6.65 16.45
CA VAL A 358 5.52 -5.58 17.47
C VAL A 358 5.94 -6.07 18.87
N SER A 359 5.81 -7.38 19.16
CA SER A 359 6.18 -7.93 20.46
C SER A 359 7.69 -8.00 20.73
N GLU A 360 8.52 -7.93 19.67
CA GLU A 360 9.97 -8.15 19.79
C GLU A 360 10.78 -6.86 19.99
N ASP A 361 10.24 -5.69 19.63
CA ASP A 361 11.02 -4.45 19.50
C ASP A 361 10.61 -3.39 20.53
N LYS A 362 11.47 -3.14 21.53
CA LYS A 362 11.25 -2.18 22.63
C LYS A 362 11.15 -0.70 22.18
N GLY A 363 11.31 -0.41 20.88
CA GLY A 363 11.41 0.96 20.33
C GLY A 363 10.18 1.48 19.57
N SER A 364 9.26 0.62 19.09
CA SER A 364 8.12 1.06 18.26
C SER A 364 6.78 0.84 18.97
N TYR A 365 6.37 1.81 19.78
CA TYR A 365 5.06 1.78 20.44
C TYR A 365 3.95 2.12 19.43
N ILE A 366 3.41 1.07 18.79
CA ILE A 366 2.02 1.12 18.29
C ILE A 366 1.14 1.03 19.52
N ASP A 367 0.20 1.97 19.67
CA ASP A 367 -0.77 1.93 20.77
C ASP A 367 -1.66 0.68 20.68
N GLU A 368 -2.02 0.09 21.82
CA GLU A 368 -2.85 -1.11 21.89
C GLU A 368 -4.18 -0.93 21.16
N ARG A 369 -4.77 0.28 21.26
CA ARG A 369 -6.01 0.62 20.55
C ARG A 369 -5.84 0.52 19.03
N THR A 370 -4.68 0.89 18.51
CA THR A 370 -4.36 0.80 17.08
C THR A 370 -4.16 -0.64 16.67
N ILE A 371 -3.44 -1.45 17.46
CA ILE A 371 -3.29 -2.88 17.20
C ILE A 371 -4.67 -3.55 17.11
N MET A 372 -5.57 -3.25 18.05
CA MET A 372 -6.92 -3.82 18.02
C MET A 372 -7.71 -3.40 16.79
N LYS A 373 -7.67 -2.12 16.37
CA LYS A 373 -8.30 -1.70 15.11
C LYS A 373 -7.74 -2.45 13.91
N VAL A 374 -6.43 -2.68 13.88
CA VAL A 374 -5.79 -3.46 12.81
C VAL A 374 -6.30 -4.89 12.81
N ILE A 375 -6.34 -5.55 13.97
CA ILE A 375 -6.88 -6.92 14.09
C ILE A 375 -8.34 -6.99 13.62
N THR A 376 -9.18 -6.06 14.06
CA THR A 376 -10.59 -6.01 13.61
C THR A 376 -10.69 -5.88 12.10
N GLY A 377 -9.97 -4.91 11.49
CA GLY A 377 -9.99 -4.72 10.03
C GLY A 377 -9.45 -5.94 9.26
N LEU A 378 -8.43 -6.62 9.79
CA LEU A 378 -7.89 -7.86 9.20
C LEU A 378 -8.89 -9.02 9.28
N ASN A 379 -9.58 -9.19 10.41
CA ASN A 379 -10.61 -10.22 10.57
C ASN A 379 -11.80 -10.00 9.63
N GLU A 380 -12.27 -8.76 9.51
CA GLU A 380 -13.31 -8.40 8.55
C GLU A 380 -12.87 -8.73 7.11
N THR A 381 -11.63 -8.37 6.76
CA THR A 381 -11.06 -8.69 5.45
C THR A 381 -11.04 -10.21 5.22
N ILE A 382 -10.63 -11.00 6.22
CA ILE A 382 -10.67 -12.46 6.15
C ILE A 382 -12.07 -13.00 5.98
N GLY A 383 -13.07 -12.44 6.68
CA GLY A 383 -14.46 -12.86 6.55
C GLY A 383 -14.90 -12.82 5.09
N VAL A 384 -14.64 -11.69 4.41
CA VAL A 384 -14.95 -11.51 2.99
C VAL A 384 -14.17 -12.49 2.10
N VAL A 385 -12.89 -12.73 2.39
CA VAL A 385 -12.09 -13.69 1.62
C VAL A 385 -12.59 -15.13 1.81
N LEU A 386 -13.04 -15.50 3.02
CA LEU A 386 -13.62 -16.81 3.31
C LEU A 386 -14.96 -17.00 2.60
N GLU A 387 -15.82 -15.98 2.59
CA GLU A 387 -17.07 -15.98 1.81
C GLU A 387 -16.78 -16.22 0.33
N PHE A 388 -15.80 -15.52 -0.25
CA PHE A 388 -15.37 -15.73 -1.63
C PHE A 388 -14.86 -17.16 -1.91
N LEU A 389 -14.07 -17.74 -0.99
CA LEU A 389 -13.59 -19.12 -1.11
C LEU A 389 -14.72 -20.14 -0.99
N GLN A 390 -15.70 -19.88 -0.13
CA GLN A 390 -16.88 -20.72 0.04
C GLN A 390 -17.77 -20.66 -1.21
N ASP A 391 -18.00 -19.49 -1.77
CA ASP A 391 -18.72 -19.30 -3.04
C ASP A 391 -18.03 -20.04 -4.20
N ALA A 392 -16.70 -19.94 -4.28
CA ALA A 392 -15.91 -20.69 -5.27
C ALA A 392 -16.07 -22.21 -5.11
N LYS A 393 -16.08 -22.71 -3.86
CA LYS A 393 -16.30 -24.13 -3.55
C LYS A 393 -17.70 -24.59 -3.97
N GLU A 394 -18.73 -23.79 -3.71
CA GLU A 394 -20.12 -24.08 -4.10
C GLU A 394 -20.29 -24.14 -5.62
N HIS A 395 -19.59 -23.28 -6.35
CA HIS A 395 -19.53 -23.29 -7.82
C HIS A 395 -18.54 -24.32 -8.40
N GLY A 396 -17.94 -25.18 -7.56
CA GLY A 396 -17.03 -26.24 -7.99
C GLY A 396 -15.66 -25.76 -8.48
N GLN A 397 -15.31 -24.48 -8.31
CA GLN A 397 -14.00 -23.94 -8.66
C GLN A 397 -12.96 -24.28 -7.59
N ARG A 398 -11.82 -24.82 -8.04
CA ARG A 398 -10.71 -25.25 -7.16
C ARG A 398 -9.35 -24.75 -7.60
N LYS A 399 -9.29 -23.93 -8.66
CA LYS A 399 -8.04 -23.47 -9.28
C LYS A 399 -8.18 -22.00 -9.70
N GLY A 400 -7.09 -21.26 -9.61
CA GLY A 400 -7.01 -19.85 -9.98
C GLY A 400 -6.01 -19.12 -9.09
N ASP A 401 -5.25 -18.20 -9.66
CA ASP A 401 -4.24 -17.43 -8.92
C ASP A 401 -4.88 -16.58 -7.81
N ASP A 402 -6.09 -16.09 -8.06
CA ASP A 402 -6.88 -15.35 -7.07
C ASP A 402 -7.34 -16.23 -5.90
N LEU A 403 -7.73 -17.49 -6.16
CA LEU A 403 -8.05 -18.45 -5.09
C LEU A 403 -6.79 -18.84 -4.29
N LEU A 404 -5.66 -19.04 -4.97
CA LEU A 404 -4.39 -19.32 -4.30
C LEU A 404 -3.95 -18.16 -3.40
N ALA A 405 -4.06 -16.93 -3.91
CA ALA A 405 -3.74 -15.73 -3.14
C ALA A 405 -4.70 -15.54 -1.95
N ALA A 406 -6.00 -15.77 -2.16
CA ALA A 406 -7.01 -15.74 -1.10
C ALA A 406 -6.71 -16.75 0.03
N VAL A 407 -6.39 -18.00 -0.32
CA VAL A 407 -5.99 -19.04 0.66
C VAL A 407 -4.73 -18.62 1.43
N ARG A 408 -3.72 -18.08 0.74
CA ARG A 408 -2.48 -17.60 1.36
C ARG A 408 -2.74 -16.50 2.39
N VAL A 409 -3.56 -15.51 2.03
CA VAL A 409 -3.94 -14.40 2.92
C VAL A 409 -4.77 -14.90 4.10
N VAL A 410 -5.70 -15.83 3.91
CA VAL A 410 -6.47 -16.40 5.03
C VAL A 410 -5.57 -17.13 6.03
N GLY A 411 -4.51 -17.78 5.55
CA GLY A 411 -3.51 -18.39 6.41
C GLY A 411 -2.82 -17.39 7.33
N SER A 412 -2.53 -16.16 6.88
CA SER A 412 -1.60 -15.28 7.59
C SER A 412 -2.11 -14.63 8.89
N PRO A 413 -3.37 -14.12 9.02
CA PRO A 413 -3.93 -13.66 10.29
C PRO A 413 -4.14 -14.75 11.33
N PHE A 414 -4.45 -15.98 10.91
CA PHE A 414 -4.45 -17.12 11.84
C PHE A 414 -3.06 -17.23 12.50
N TYR A 415 -2.00 -17.22 11.69
CA TYR A 415 -0.64 -17.21 12.22
C TYR A 415 -0.31 -15.95 13.03
N SER A 416 -0.85 -14.77 12.70
CA SER A 416 -0.67 -13.58 13.53
C SER A 416 -1.35 -13.69 14.88
N VAL A 417 -2.59 -14.19 14.94
CA VAL A 417 -3.24 -14.44 16.23
C VAL A 417 -2.43 -15.47 17.01
N CYS A 418 -2.03 -16.59 16.39
CA CYS A 418 -1.16 -17.59 17.02
C CYS A 418 0.14 -16.96 17.55
N PHE A 419 0.77 -16.07 16.77
CA PHE A 419 1.99 -15.38 17.13
C PHE A 419 1.78 -14.40 18.30
N MET A 420 0.64 -13.71 18.34
CA MET A 420 0.30 -12.76 19.41
C MET A 420 -0.22 -13.43 20.68
N LEU A 421 -0.59 -14.72 20.65
CA LEU A 421 -1.12 -15.44 21.81
C LEU A 421 -0.26 -15.31 23.08
N PRO A 422 1.08 -15.37 23.05
CA PRO A 422 1.89 -15.13 24.26
C PRO A 422 1.64 -13.76 24.88
N MET A 423 1.58 -12.70 24.06
CA MET A 423 1.30 -11.34 24.51
C MET A 423 -0.14 -11.21 25.02
N MET A 424 -1.11 -11.74 24.27
CA MET A 424 -2.54 -11.70 24.64
C MET A 424 -2.80 -12.44 25.95
N CYS A 425 -2.17 -13.60 26.14
CA CYS A 425 -2.22 -14.35 27.39
C CYS A 425 -1.66 -13.52 28.55
N GLN A 426 -0.53 -12.85 28.36
CA GLN A 426 0.09 -12.00 29.38
C GLN A 426 -0.78 -10.81 29.78
N ILE A 427 -1.30 -10.04 28.81
CA ILE A 427 -2.13 -8.86 29.12
C ILE A 427 -3.49 -9.25 29.72
N THR A 428 -4.04 -10.42 29.38
CA THR A 428 -5.32 -10.87 29.96
C THR A 428 -5.21 -11.34 31.41
N MET A 429 -4.00 -11.39 31.99
CA MET A 429 -3.84 -11.60 33.43
C MET A 429 -4.51 -10.49 34.24
N ASP A 430 -4.50 -9.25 33.76
CA ASP A 430 -5.18 -8.12 34.39
C ASP A 430 -6.57 -7.82 33.80
N ILE A 431 -7.37 -7.04 34.55
CA ILE A 431 -8.75 -6.71 34.17
C ILE A 431 -8.78 -5.74 32.98
N GLU A 432 -7.79 -4.86 32.85
CA GLU A 432 -7.76 -3.86 31.77
C GLU A 432 -7.45 -4.54 30.44
N GLY A 433 -6.45 -5.42 30.39
CA GLY A 433 -6.16 -6.24 29.21
C GLY A 433 -7.33 -7.15 28.81
N CYS A 434 -8.08 -7.70 29.78
CA CYS A 434 -9.33 -8.40 29.49
C CYS A 434 -10.40 -7.50 28.86
N ARG A 435 -10.60 -6.29 29.40
CA ARG A 435 -11.57 -5.32 28.87
C ARG A 435 -11.17 -4.84 27.47
N MET A 436 -9.88 -4.64 27.25
CA MET A 436 -9.30 -4.26 25.96
C MET A 436 -9.54 -5.34 24.89
N LEU A 437 -9.29 -6.61 25.24
CA LEU A 437 -9.52 -7.72 24.32
C LEU A 437 -11.01 -7.87 23.97
N ALA A 438 -11.87 -7.72 24.97
CA ALA A 438 -13.30 -7.90 24.83
C ALA A 438 -14.00 -6.78 24.04
N SER A 439 -13.61 -5.52 24.28
CA SER A 439 -14.23 -4.34 23.67
C SER A 439 -14.03 -4.24 22.16
N ASN A 440 -13.14 -5.06 21.59
CA ASN A 440 -12.73 -5.03 20.19
C ASN A 440 -12.96 -6.38 19.48
N SER A 441 -13.85 -7.24 19.97
CA SER A 441 -14.12 -8.59 19.42
C SER A 441 -12.90 -9.54 19.40
N GLY A 442 -11.83 -9.19 20.12
CA GLY A 442 -10.59 -9.98 20.12
C GLY A 442 -10.77 -11.36 20.78
N LEU A 443 -11.66 -11.47 21.77
CA LEU A 443 -11.99 -12.76 22.39
C LEU A 443 -12.56 -13.76 21.37
N ASN A 444 -13.43 -13.30 20.47
CA ASN A 444 -14.01 -14.13 19.40
C ASN A 444 -12.93 -14.58 18.41
N SER A 445 -11.95 -13.71 18.14
CA SER A 445 -10.82 -14.02 17.26
C SER A 445 -9.92 -15.12 17.85
N VAL A 446 -9.69 -15.07 19.18
CA VAL A 446 -8.94 -16.11 19.89
C VAL A 446 -9.73 -17.43 19.92
N ALA A 447 -11.05 -17.38 20.10
CA ALA A 447 -11.91 -18.56 20.03
C ALA A 447 -11.85 -19.23 18.65
N ASP A 448 -11.97 -18.45 17.57
CA ASP A 448 -11.82 -18.93 16.20
C ASP A 448 -10.44 -19.54 15.93
N CYS A 449 -9.38 -18.90 16.45
CA CYS A 449 -8.02 -19.41 16.37
C CYS A 449 -7.88 -20.76 17.09
N LEU A 450 -8.45 -20.88 18.30
CA LEU A 450 -8.41 -22.11 19.08
C LEU A 450 -9.13 -23.27 18.37
N VAL A 451 -10.31 -23.03 17.81
CA VAL A 451 -11.04 -24.05 17.01
C VAL A 451 -10.15 -24.57 15.88
N LYS A 452 -9.50 -23.68 15.12
CA LYS A 452 -8.61 -24.06 14.01
C LYS A 452 -7.35 -24.79 14.48
N LEU A 453 -6.75 -24.38 15.59
CA LEU A 453 -5.58 -25.06 16.16
C LEU A 453 -5.91 -26.50 16.58
N ILE A 454 -7.08 -26.70 17.18
CA ILE A 454 -7.60 -28.02 17.56
C ILE A 454 -7.83 -28.89 16.31
N GLU A 455 -8.47 -28.35 15.27
CA GLU A 455 -8.69 -29.07 14.01
C GLU A 455 -7.36 -29.48 13.34
N LEU A 456 -6.39 -28.57 13.27
CA LEU A 456 -5.06 -28.87 12.71
C LEU A 456 -4.30 -29.91 13.55
N ASN A 457 -4.39 -29.84 14.87
CA ASN A 457 -3.79 -30.82 15.75
C ASN A 457 -4.38 -32.22 15.52
N SER A 458 -5.69 -32.34 15.33
CA SER A 458 -6.34 -33.63 15.00
C SER A 458 -5.88 -34.27 13.68
N LEU A 459 -5.30 -33.47 12.77
CA LEU A 459 -4.77 -33.92 11.48
C LEU A 459 -3.26 -34.22 11.49
N THR A 460 -2.55 -33.86 12.57
CA THR A 460 -1.09 -33.99 12.66
C THR A 460 -0.69 -34.99 13.75
N VAL A 461 0.47 -35.65 13.59
CA VAL A 461 0.96 -36.67 14.54
C VAL A 461 1.81 -36.03 15.67
N ALA A 462 1.87 -34.70 15.75
CA ALA A 462 2.73 -33.98 16.68
C ALA A 462 2.00 -33.61 17.98
N GLU A 463 2.54 -34.00 19.13
CA GLU A 463 2.04 -33.70 20.48
C GLU A 463 2.56 -32.35 21.00
N ASP A 464 2.53 -31.29 20.18
CA ASP A 464 2.85 -29.93 20.64
C ASP A 464 1.56 -29.13 20.88
N TYR A 465 1.20 -28.97 22.15
CA TYR A 465 0.00 -28.25 22.59
C TYR A 465 0.28 -26.81 23.00
N GLY A 466 1.51 -26.30 22.86
CA GLY A 466 1.91 -25.01 23.44
C GLY A 466 1.03 -23.84 22.98
N THR A 467 0.81 -23.71 21.66
CA THR A 467 -0.04 -22.65 21.10
C THR A 467 -1.51 -22.82 21.47
N ILE A 468 -1.99 -24.08 21.58
CA ILE A 468 -3.36 -24.37 22.00
C ILE A 468 -3.57 -23.92 23.45
N PHE A 469 -2.62 -24.23 24.35
CA PHE A 469 -2.72 -23.81 25.75
C PHE A 469 -2.70 -22.29 25.91
N LEU A 470 -1.87 -21.57 25.16
CA LEU A 470 -1.88 -20.10 25.20
C LEU A 470 -3.25 -19.50 24.77
N ALA A 471 -3.91 -20.09 23.77
CA ALA A 471 -5.26 -19.69 23.37
C ALA A 471 -6.30 -20.03 24.44
N CYS A 472 -6.22 -21.23 25.03
CA CYS A 472 -7.06 -21.64 26.15
C CYS A 472 -6.92 -20.69 27.35
N ASP A 473 -5.69 -20.36 27.76
CA ASP A 473 -5.41 -19.46 28.88
C ASP A 473 -5.96 -18.07 28.64
N THR A 474 -5.78 -17.54 27.42
CA THR A 474 -6.31 -16.23 27.02
C THR A 474 -7.84 -16.18 27.14
N ILE A 475 -8.54 -17.22 26.66
CA ILE A 475 -10.01 -17.31 26.77
C ILE A 475 -10.43 -17.49 28.23
N MET A 476 -9.77 -18.39 28.96
CA MET A 476 -10.05 -18.68 30.36
C MET A 476 -9.88 -17.42 31.22
N ASN A 477 -8.80 -16.66 31.04
CA ASN A 477 -8.52 -15.42 31.75
C ASN A 477 -9.68 -14.41 31.67
N VAL A 478 -10.30 -14.32 30.49
CA VAL A 478 -11.41 -13.39 30.21
C VAL A 478 -12.72 -13.94 30.76
N LEU A 479 -13.01 -15.23 30.55
CA LEU A 479 -14.21 -15.89 31.06
C LEU A 479 -14.27 -15.90 32.60
N LEU A 480 -13.14 -16.07 33.28
CA LEU A 480 -13.05 -15.98 34.75
C LEU A 480 -13.37 -14.57 35.27
N LYS A 481 -13.16 -13.54 34.45
CA LYS A 481 -13.40 -12.14 34.81
C LYS A 481 -14.70 -11.58 34.21
N LYS A 482 -15.50 -12.40 33.52
CA LYS A 482 -16.68 -11.99 32.70
C LYS A 482 -17.67 -11.08 33.43
N GLU A 483 -17.92 -11.33 34.72
CA GLU A 483 -18.83 -10.52 35.53
C GLU A 483 -18.31 -9.10 35.79
N LYS A 484 -16.98 -8.93 35.88
CA LYS A 484 -16.34 -7.63 36.15
C LYS A 484 -16.19 -6.77 34.90
N ILE A 485 -16.15 -7.40 33.72
CA ILE A 485 -15.96 -6.72 32.44
C ILE A 485 -17.25 -6.59 31.62
N ALA A 486 -18.35 -7.25 32.02
CA ALA A 486 -19.64 -7.28 31.32
C ALA A 486 -19.53 -7.78 29.86
N VAL A 487 -18.74 -8.84 29.66
CA VAL A 487 -18.42 -9.40 28.33
C VAL A 487 -18.88 -10.83 28.27
N GLN A 488 -19.43 -11.22 27.12
CA GLN A 488 -19.74 -12.60 26.79
C GLN A 488 -19.14 -12.96 25.44
N LEU A 489 -18.69 -14.21 25.32
CA LEU A 489 -18.40 -14.81 24.02
C LEU A 489 -19.72 -14.89 23.24
N ASP A 490 -19.69 -14.63 21.93
CA ASP A 490 -20.87 -14.82 21.10
C ASP A 490 -21.33 -16.28 21.14
N GLU A 491 -22.64 -16.50 21.12
CA GLU A 491 -23.21 -17.84 21.27
C GLU A 491 -22.71 -18.80 20.20
N SER A 492 -22.49 -18.32 18.96
CA SER A 492 -21.96 -19.11 17.85
C SER A 492 -20.55 -19.65 18.15
N ASN A 493 -19.61 -18.79 18.58
CA ASN A 493 -18.28 -19.27 18.94
C ASN A 493 -18.27 -20.12 20.21
N ALA A 494 -19.15 -19.86 21.17
CA ALA A 494 -19.30 -20.73 22.35
C ALA A 494 -19.69 -22.15 21.93
N VAL A 495 -20.68 -22.29 21.03
CA VAL A 495 -21.12 -23.58 20.49
C VAL A 495 -20.00 -24.25 19.68
N ARG A 496 -19.28 -23.51 18.83
CA ARG A 496 -18.17 -24.03 18.03
C ARG A 496 -17.01 -24.51 18.89
N LEU A 497 -16.66 -23.80 19.97
CA LEU A 497 -15.66 -24.25 20.93
C LEU A 497 -16.08 -25.55 21.63
N LEU A 498 -17.33 -25.64 22.08
CA LEU A 498 -17.85 -26.87 22.70
C LEU A 498 -17.77 -28.06 21.74
N ILE A 499 -18.11 -27.87 20.47
CA ILE A 499 -17.96 -28.92 19.43
C ILE A 499 -16.49 -29.29 19.23
N ALA A 500 -15.60 -28.30 19.12
CA ALA A 500 -14.17 -28.53 18.93
C ALA A 500 -13.56 -29.32 20.09
N PHE A 501 -13.85 -28.94 21.35
CA PHE A 501 -13.37 -29.65 22.53
C PHE A 501 -13.93 -31.07 22.63
N ALA A 502 -15.19 -31.28 22.29
CA ALA A 502 -15.80 -32.60 22.25
C ALA A 502 -15.04 -33.54 21.29
N ASN A 503 -14.74 -33.05 20.09
CA ASN A 503 -14.01 -33.82 19.08
C ASN A 503 -12.54 -34.02 19.46
N TRP A 504 -11.89 -33.00 20.02
CA TRP A 504 -10.47 -33.04 20.37
C TRP A 504 -10.20 -34.05 21.48
N THR A 505 -11.02 -34.02 22.53
CA THR A 505 -10.78 -34.80 23.75
C THR A 505 -11.26 -36.24 23.64
N ASP A 506 -11.91 -36.61 22.54
CA ASP A 506 -12.56 -37.92 22.37
C ASP A 506 -11.56 -39.08 22.39
N SER A 507 -10.39 -38.88 21.79
CA SER A 507 -9.31 -39.86 21.71
C SER A 507 -8.04 -39.48 22.49
N ILE A 508 -7.99 -38.29 23.09
CA ILE A 508 -6.82 -37.80 23.83
C ILE A 508 -6.87 -38.25 25.28
N SER A 509 -5.76 -38.77 25.81
CA SER A 509 -5.60 -39.18 27.21
C SER A 509 -4.78 -38.21 28.08
N ASP A 510 -4.21 -37.14 27.50
CA ASP A 510 -3.43 -36.14 28.24
C ASP A 510 -4.29 -35.41 29.28
N SER A 511 -3.83 -35.44 30.55
CA SER A 511 -4.58 -34.86 31.67
C SER A 511 -4.70 -33.35 31.57
N SER A 512 -3.66 -32.65 31.13
CA SER A 512 -3.66 -31.19 31.02
C SER A 512 -4.63 -30.73 29.94
N VAL A 513 -4.71 -31.46 28.81
CA VAL A 513 -5.71 -31.21 27.75
C VAL A 513 -7.13 -31.40 28.28
N ILE A 514 -7.41 -32.50 28.98
CA ILE A 514 -8.73 -32.79 29.57
C ILE A 514 -9.14 -31.70 30.57
N MET A 515 -8.23 -31.31 31.46
CA MET A 515 -8.50 -30.31 32.49
C MET A 515 -8.76 -28.94 31.87
N MET A 516 -7.91 -28.50 30.93
CA MET A 516 -8.07 -27.20 30.28
C MET A 516 -9.38 -27.11 29.48
N ALA A 517 -9.66 -28.12 28.64
CA ALA A 517 -10.88 -28.18 27.85
C ALA A 517 -12.13 -28.22 28.75
N SER A 518 -12.11 -29.02 29.82
CA SER A 518 -13.21 -29.13 30.78
C SER A 518 -13.44 -27.82 31.55
N THR A 519 -12.39 -27.07 31.89
CA THR A 519 -12.50 -25.77 32.55
C THR A 519 -13.21 -24.76 31.67
N ILE A 520 -12.80 -24.62 30.40
CA ILE A 520 -13.47 -23.69 29.47
C ILE A 520 -14.91 -24.12 29.21
N CYS A 521 -15.17 -25.41 28.98
CA CYS A 521 -16.54 -25.93 28.82
C CYS A 521 -17.42 -25.58 30.04
N THR A 522 -16.88 -25.77 31.26
CA THR A 522 -17.56 -25.42 32.51
C THR A 522 -17.92 -23.94 32.58
N LEU A 523 -17.00 -23.04 32.21
CA LEU A 523 -17.23 -21.60 32.20
C LEU A 523 -18.26 -21.16 31.14
N LEU A 524 -18.35 -21.88 30.02
CA LEU A 524 -19.35 -21.66 28.96
C LEU A 524 -20.73 -22.22 29.35
N PHE A 525 -20.79 -23.37 30.03
CA PHE A 525 -22.04 -23.95 30.52
C PHE A 525 -22.77 -23.06 31.51
N ASP A 526 -22.04 -22.23 32.27
CA ASP A 526 -22.65 -21.25 33.16
C ASP A 526 -23.61 -20.29 32.43
N SER A 527 -23.39 -20.01 31.15
CA SER A 527 -24.19 -19.08 30.32
C SER A 527 -25.20 -19.75 29.39
N THR A 528 -25.35 -21.08 29.39
CA THR A 528 -26.25 -21.79 28.47
C THR A 528 -27.04 -22.91 29.17
N SER A 529 -27.73 -23.74 28.40
CA SER A 529 -28.45 -24.93 28.89
C SER A 529 -28.44 -26.02 27.82
N GLU A 530 -28.65 -27.26 28.23
CA GLU A 530 -28.70 -28.39 27.29
C GLU A 530 -29.75 -28.19 26.19
N LYS A 531 -30.94 -27.70 26.54
CA LYS A 531 -32.01 -27.39 25.59
C LYS A 531 -31.60 -26.31 24.59
N ALA A 532 -30.88 -25.28 25.05
CA ALA A 532 -30.41 -24.21 24.16
C ALA A 532 -29.37 -24.73 23.16
N LEU A 533 -28.43 -25.56 23.63
CA LEU A 533 -27.42 -26.17 22.75
C LEU A 533 -28.05 -27.11 21.72
N LEU A 534 -28.98 -27.98 22.11
CA LEU A 534 -29.65 -28.91 21.17
C LEU A 534 -30.53 -28.21 20.12
N ASN A 535 -30.88 -26.95 20.33
CA ASN A 535 -31.59 -26.15 19.33
C ASN A 535 -30.64 -25.51 18.29
N TYR A 536 -29.32 -25.54 18.51
CA TYR A 536 -28.35 -25.03 17.54
C TYR A 536 -28.16 -26.04 16.39
N PRO A 537 -28.20 -25.61 15.11
CA PRO A 537 -28.21 -26.52 13.95
C PRO A 537 -27.07 -27.53 13.90
N ASP A 538 -25.87 -27.11 14.32
CA ASP A 538 -24.65 -27.91 14.22
C ASP A 538 -24.33 -28.71 15.50
N PHE A 539 -25.09 -28.52 16.57
CA PHE A 539 -24.83 -29.16 17.86
C PHE A 539 -25.67 -30.43 18.01
N LYS A 540 -24.99 -31.60 18.08
CA LYS A 540 -25.65 -32.91 18.07
C LYS A 540 -25.65 -33.55 19.46
N LEU A 541 -26.56 -34.49 19.68
CA LEU A 541 -26.58 -35.32 20.90
C LEU A 541 -25.26 -36.07 21.10
N SER A 542 -24.61 -36.51 20.02
CA SER A 542 -23.28 -37.14 20.09
C SER A 542 -22.19 -36.21 20.63
N THR A 543 -22.27 -34.91 20.31
CA THR A 543 -21.38 -33.89 20.87
C THR A 543 -21.61 -33.76 22.37
N LEU A 544 -22.88 -33.72 22.80
CA LEU A 544 -23.24 -33.68 24.22
C LEU A 544 -22.73 -34.91 24.98
N SER A 545 -22.84 -36.10 24.41
CA SER A 545 -22.31 -37.33 25.01
C SER A 545 -20.78 -37.30 25.17
N SER A 546 -20.07 -36.68 24.23
CA SER A 546 -18.61 -36.54 24.27
C SER A 546 -18.18 -35.51 25.32
N LEU A 547 -18.91 -34.40 25.42
CA LEU A 547 -18.74 -33.41 26.50
C LEU A 547 -19.06 -34.01 27.89
N ALA A 548 -20.08 -34.85 27.99
CA ALA A 548 -20.40 -35.56 29.23
C ALA A 548 -19.21 -36.44 29.67
N ARG A 549 -18.63 -37.20 28.74
CA ARG A 549 -17.43 -38.00 28.99
C ARG A 549 -16.21 -37.15 29.34
N LEU A 550 -16.02 -35.99 28.71
CA LEU A 550 -14.97 -35.04 29.07
C LEU A 550 -15.10 -34.58 30.53
N VAL A 551 -16.29 -34.14 30.94
CA VAL A 551 -16.56 -33.68 32.33
C VAL A 551 -16.41 -34.82 33.34
N THR A 552 -16.91 -36.01 33.03
CA THR A 552 -16.75 -37.18 33.90
C THR A 552 -15.27 -37.52 34.08
N ARG A 553 -14.48 -37.48 33.00
CA ARG A 553 -13.04 -37.75 33.05
C ARG A 553 -12.30 -36.70 33.87
N SER A 554 -12.60 -35.41 33.72
CA SER A 554 -11.91 -34.36 34.48
C SER A 554 -12.17 -34.44 35.98
N LEU A 555 -13.43 -34.72 36.38
CA LEU A 555 -13.79 -34.89 37.80
C LEU A 555 -13.17 -36.17 38.42
N THR A 556 -13.09 -37.26 37.67
CA THR A 556 -12.59 -38.55 38.18
C THR A 556 -11.06 -38.70 38.15
N THR A 557 -10.38 -38.05 37.20
CA THR A 557 -8.92 -38.17 37.02
C THR A 557 -8.16 -37.58 38.20
N TYR A 558 -8.62 -36.47 38.79
CA TYR A 558 -7.97 -35.84 39.94
C TYR A 558 -8.06 -36.71 41.21
N GLY A 559 -9.20 -37.39 41.41
CA GLY A 559 -9.42 -38.28 42.56
C GLY A 559 -8.53 -39.53 42.59
N LYS A 560 -7.97 -39.95 41.45
CA LYS A 560 -7.10 -41.14 41.33
C LYS A 560 -5.59 -40.82 41.34
N ASN A 561 -5.19 -39.59 41.02
CA ASN A 561 -3.79 -39.21 40.78
C ASN A 561 -3.22 -38.17 41.78
N SER A 562 -3.79 -38.03 42.98
CA SER A 562 -3.46 -37.00 43.99
C SER A 562 -2.02 -37.02 44.55
N MET A 563 -1.12 -37.84 44.00
CA MET A 563 0.27 -38.06 44.45
C MET A 563 1.33 -37.80 43.35
N SER A 564 1.00 -37.11 42.25
CA SER A 564 1.96 -36.78 41.17
C SER A 564 2.19 -35.26 41.00
N GLU A 565 3.38 -34.83 40.54
CA GLU A 565 3.69 -33.41 40.26
C GLU A 565 2.71 -32.78 39.24
N SER A 566 2.18 -33.58 38.30
CA SER A 566 1.15 -33.12 37.35
C SER A 566 -0.22 -32.85 37.99
N ALA A 567 -0.46 -33.35 39.20
CA ALA A 567 -1.70 -33.12 39.94
C ALA A 567 -1.69 -31.77 40.65
N GLU A 568 -0.55 -31.28 41.15
CA GLU A 568 -0.48 -29.95 41.79
C GLU A 568 -0.76 -28.82 40.78
N ALA A 569 -0.27 -28.94 39.54
CA ALA A 569 -0.50 -27.93 38.49
C ALA A 569 -1.96 -27.86 37.99
N ASN A 570 -2.74 -28.93 38.14
CA ASN A 570 -4.13 -29.02 37.67
C ASN A 570 -5.18 -28.82 38.78
N GLY A 571 -4.76 -28.59 40.03
CA GLY A 571 -5.64 -28.43 41.18
C GLY A 571 -6.61 -27.26 41.04
N ASP A 572 -6.10 -26.09 40.66
CA ASP A 572 -6.93 -24.89 40.46
C ASP A 572 -7.99 -25.08 39.37
N LEU A 573 -7.63 -25.78 38.28
CA LEU A 573 -8.56 -26.13 37.20
C LEU A 573 -9.66 -27.08 37.69
N HIS A 574 -9.30 -28.08 38.50
CA HIS A 574 -10.26 -29.01 39.09
C HIS A 574 -11.27 -28.30 39.98
N ASP A 575 -10.81 -27.36 40.81
CA ASP A 575 -11.70 -26.59 41.69
C ASP A 575 -12.68 -25.72 40.90
N ILE A 576 -12.24 -25.12 39.78
CA ILE A 576 -13.11 -24.39 38.86
C ILE A 576 -14.18 -25.32 38.27
N ILE A 577 -13.78 -26.51 37.81
CA ILE A 577 -14.69 -27.50 37.21
C ILE A 577 -15.70 -27.99 38.24
N ALA A 578 -15.25 -28.39 39.43
CA ALA A 578 -16.11 -28.91 40.50
C ALA A 578 -17.11 -27.84 40.97
N ALA A 579 -16.63 -26.61 41.22
CA ALA A 579 -17.50 -25.51 41.60
C ALA A 579 -18.51 -25.17 40.49
N GLY A 580 -18.07 -25.12 39.24
CA GLY A 580 -18.97 -24.87 38.10
C GLY A 580 -20.01 -25.97 37.92
N TYR A 581 -19.63 -27.24 38.00
CA TYR A 581 -20.54 -28.38 37.90
C TYR A 581 -21.73 -28.23 38.86
N THR A 582 -21.48 -27.83 40.12
CA THR A 582 -22.58 -27.59 41.08
C THR A 582 -23.54 -26.47 40.66
N ARG A 583 -23.07 -25.48 39.89
CA ARG A 583 -23.89 -24.35 39.42
C ARG A 583 -24.75 -24.70 38.20
N TRP A 584 -24.23 -25.48 37.27
CA TRP A 584 -24.91 -25.72 35.98
C TRP A 584 -25.47 -27.13 35.80
N ALA A 585 -25.12 -28.14 36.61
CA ALA A 585 -25.53 -29.53 36.38
C ALA A 585 -27.05 -29.74 36.25
N GLU A 586 -27.88 -28.98 36.97
CA GLU A 586 -29.35 -29.07 36.85
C GLU A 586 -29.87 -28.64 35.46
N ARG A 587 -29.12 -27.80 34.74
CA ARG A 587 -29.43 -27.38 33.35
C ARG A 587 -28.94 -28.37 32.29
N PHE A 588 -28.22 -29.42 32.70
CA PHE A 588 -27.58 -30.41 31.83
C PHE A 588 -27.84 -31.85 32.34
N PRO A 589 -29.09 -32.34 32.26
CA PRO A 589 -29.46 -33.66 32.77
C PRO A 589 -28.63 -34.80 32.18
N HIS A 590 -28.28 -34.79 30.89
CA HIS A 590 -27.48 -35.88 30.30
C HIS A 590 -26.07 -35.95 30.90
N ILE A 591 -25.43 -34.79 31.12
CA ILE A 591 -24.10 -34.74 31.75
C ILE A 591 -24.21 -35.17 33.21
N LYS A 592 -25.24 -34.71 33.93
CA LYS A 592 -25.48 -35.07 35.32
C LYS A 592 -25.67 -36.58 35.52
N GLU A 593 -26.40 -37.23 34.63
CA GLU A 593 -26.59 -38.69 34.64
C GLU A 593 -25.29 -39.42 34.36
N ALA A 594 -24.50 -38.98 33.37
CA ALA A 594 -23.20 -39.58 33.05
C ALA A 594 -22.21 -39.49 34.22
N VAL A 595 -22.13 -38.34 34.90
CA VAL A 595 -21.27 -38.16 36.09
C VAL A 595 -21.76 -39.06 37.23
N LYS A 596 -23.08 -39.12 37.49
CA LYS A 596 -23.63 -39.99 38.55
C LYS A 596 -23.37 -41.48 38.30
N ALA A 597 -23.44 -41.93 37.05
CA ALA A 597 -23.17 -43.33 36.71
C ALA A 597 -21.73 -43.74 37.04
N GLU A 598 -20.78 -42.82 36.93
CA GLU A 598 -19.36 -43.08 37.21
C GLU A 598 -19.03 -43.01 38.72
N TYR A 599 -19.71 -42.15 39.50
CA TYR A 599 -19.51 -42.00 40.95
C TYR A 599 -20.40 -42.90 41.82
N GLY A 600 -21.48 -43.45 41.24
CA GLY A 600 -22.44 -44.32 41.92
C GLY A 600 -22.19 -45.83 41.70
N GLY A 601 -21.05 -46.19 41.10
CA GLY A 601 -20.61 -47.56 40.85
C GLY A 601 -19.64 -48.09 41.90
#